data_AF-A0A0K8R3P0-F1
#
_entry.id   AF-A0A0K8R3P0-F1
#
_cell.length_a   1.000
_cell.length_b   1.000
_cell.length_c   1.000
_cell.angle_alpha   90.00
_cell.angle_beta   90.00
_cell.angle_gamma   90.00
#
_symmetry.space_group_name_H-M   'P 1'
#
loop_
_entity.id
_entity.type
_entity.pdbx_description
1 polymer ?
#
loop_
_entity_poly.entity_id
_entity_poly.type
_entity_poly.pdbx_seq_one_letter_code
_entity_poly.pdbx_strand_id
1 'polypeptide(L)'
;MKNAGHLFFIMRTLRLTLAMFVLFTICKPTVAGVAVRGAENMAPNCETKIRNLCEKTRPGDLQEITVSPRECKVTCTYRPQSGSDIVIKNDLPVRNLKHEQVTLPEGMPCALGAKCDGKGACICESCNNM
;
A
#
# COMPACT_ATOMS: atom_id res chain seq x y z
N MET A 1 8.15 55.63 -23.83
CA MET A 1 7.45 54.77 -22.85
C MET A 1 7.38 53.33 -23.39
N LYS A 2 8.37 52.48 -23.13
CA LYS A 2 8.43 51.09 -23.67
C LYS A 2 8.67 50.00 -22.60
N ASN A 3 8.88 50.37 -21.34
CA ASN A 3 9.42 49.46 -20.31
C ASN A 3 8.42 49.11 -19.18
N ALA A 4 7.26 49.77 -19.11
CA ALA A 4 6.29 49.56 -18.02
C ALA A 4 5.47 48.26 -18.18
N GLY A 5 5.17 47.85 -19.41
CA GLY A 5 4.43 46.62 -19.68
C GLY A 5 5.22 45.37 -19.31
N HIS A 6 6.50 45.31 -19.69
CA HIS A 6 7.37 44.15 -19.44
C HIS A 6 7.58 43.88 -17.94
N LEU A 7 7.72 44.94 -17.12
CA LEU A 7 7.82 44.83 -15.66
C LEU A 7 6.52 44.30 -15.02
N PHE A 8 5.37 44.73 -15.54
CA PHE A 8 4.06 44.23 -15.10
C PHE A 8 3.85 42.75 -15.42
N PHE A 9 4.31 42.30 -16.60
CA PHE A 9 4.26 40.90 -16.98
C PHE A 9 5.14 40.03 -16.06
N ILE A 10 6.40 40.41 -15.82
CA ILE A 10 7.33 39.65 -14.97
C ILE A 10 6.79 39.49 -13.54
N MET A 11 6.26 40.57 -12.94
CA MET A 11 5.69 40.54 -11.59
C MET A 11 4.47 39.61 -11.48
N ARG A 12 3.66 39.51 -12.54
CA ARG A 12 2.50 38.62 -12.60
C ARG A 12 2.90 37.17 -12.76
N THR A 13 3.92 36.89 -13.59
CA THR A 13 4.43 35.52 -13.78
C THR A 13 5.05 34.97 -12.50
N LEU A 14 5.79 35.80 -11.75
CA LEU A 14 6.43 35.40 -10.49
C LEU A 14 5.40 34.99 -9.41
N ARG A 15 4.25 35.69 -9.34
CA ARG A 15 3.18 35.34 -8.39
C ARG A 15 2.46 34.05 -8.76
N LEU A 16 2.26 33.79 -10.05
CA LEU A 16 1.63 32.57 -10.54
C LEU A 16 2.52 31.34 -10.35
N THR A 17 3.83 31.45 -10.58
CA THR A 17 4.76 30.35 -10.31
C THR A 17 4.89 30.04 -8.82
N LEU A 18 4.97 31.06 -7.96
CA LEU A 18 4.95 30.87 -6.50
C LEU A 18 3.68 30.16 -6.01
N ALA A 19 2.50 30.55 -6.52
CA ALA A 19 1.24 29.90 -6.17
C ALA A 19 1.18 28.43 -6.64
N MET A 20 1.71 28.12 -7.83
CA MET A 20 1.80 26.75 -8.32
C MET A 20 2.77 25.89 -7.49
N PHE A 21 3.91 26.44 -7.06
CA PHE A 21 4.86 25.71 -6.20
C PHE A 21 4.27 25.37 -4.82
N VAL A 22 3.43 26.24 -4.25
CA VAL A 22 2.72 25.97 -2.99
C VAL A 22 1.69 24.83 -3.14
N LEU A 23 1.05 24.67 -4.31
CA LEU A 23 0.15 23.54 -4.54
C LEU A 23 0.90 22.20 -4.62
N PHE A 24 2.11 22.19 -5.18
CA PHE A 24 2.94 20.98 -5.27
C PHE A 24 3.48 20.50 -3.92
N THR A 25 3.62 21.36 -2.91
CA THR A 25 4.09 20.94 -1.57
C THR A 25 3.00 20.30 -0.71
N ILE A 26 1.72 20.53 -1.02
CA ILE A 26 0.57 19.96 -0.28
C ILE A 26 0.18 18.59 -0.83
N CYS A 27 0.33 18.40 -2.14
CA CYS A 27 0.15 17.11 -2.78
C CYS A 27 1.39 16.26 -2.53
N LYS A 28 1.44 15.53 -1.40
CA LYS A 28 2.32 14.36 -1.29
C LYS A 28 2.10 13.52 -2.54
N PRO A 29 3.14 13.13 -3.28
CA PRO A 29 2.97 12.19 -4.38
C PRO A 29 2.32 10.96 -3.75
N THR A 30 1.05 10.73 -4.11
CA THR A 30 0.46 9.41 -3.94
C THR A 30 1.24 8.58 -4.94
N VAL A 31 2.39 8.07 -4.48
CA VAL A 31 3.06 6.93 -5.11
C VAL A 31 1.93 5.99 -5.46
N ALA A 32 1.79 5.63 -6.73
CA ALA A 32 0.89 4.59 -7.19
C ALA A 32 1.35 3.29 -6.51
N GLY A 33 1.04 3.21 -5.23
CA GLY A 33 1.57 2.26 -4.29
C GLY A 33 0.67 1.06 -4.34
N VAL A 34 1.29 -0.11 -4.29
CA VAL A 34 0.62 -1.38 -4.03
C VAL A 34 -0.53 -1.17 -3.04
N ALA A 35 -1.75 -1.48 -3.47
CA ALA A 35 -2.93 -1.30 -2.63
C ALA A 35 -2.84 -2.24 -1.43
N VAL A 36 -2.99 -1.71 -0.22
CA VAL A 36 -3.04 -2.50 1.02
C VAL A 36 -4.47 -2.48 1.55
N ARG A 37 -5.15 -3.63 1.50
CA ARG A 37 -6.53 -3.83 1.98
C ARG A 37 -6.52 -4.52 3.33
N GLY A 38 -7.56 -4.30 4.15
CA GLY A 38 -7.73 -4.95 5.45
C GLY A 38 -6.80 -4.41 6.55
N ALA A 39 -6.11 -3.31 6.28
CA ALA A 39 -5.22 -2.61 7.21
C ALA A 39 -5.76 -1.21 7.59
N GLU A 40 -7.03 -0.91 7.28
CA GLU A 40 -7.62 0.42 7.41
C GLU A 40 -7.61 0.94 8.85
N ASN A 41 -7.67 0.02 9.82
CA ASN A 41 -7.63 0.32 11.26
C ASN A 41 -6.22 0.23 11.86
N MET A 42 -5.18 0.03 11.03
CA MET A 42 -3.81 -0.07 11.49
C MET A 42 -3.09 1.28 11.39
N ALA A 43 -2.08 1.47 12.23
CA ALA A 43 -1.22 2.64 12.14
C ALA A 43 -0.35 2.58 10.86
N PRO A 44 0.06 3.71 10.26
CA PRO A 44 0.82 3.73 9.00
C PRO A 44 2.14 2.94 9.04
N ASN A 45 2.78 2.86 10.21
CA ASN A 45 3.99 2.05 10.39
C ASN A 45 3.72 0.54 10.29
N CYS A 46 2.51 0.08 10.60
CA CYS A 46 2.11 -1.31 10.39
C CYS A 46 2.00 -1.62 8.89
N GLU A 47 1.42 -0.72 8.10
CA GLU A 47 1.30 -0.87 6.64
C GLU A 47 2.68 -1.01 5.98
N THR A 48 3.65 -0.17 6.37
CA THR A 48 5.03 -0.27 5.88
C THR A 48 5.66 -1.62 6.22
N LYS A 49 5.45 -2.12 7.46
CA LYS A 49 5.98 -3.41 7.88
C LYS A 49 5.36 -4.57 7.08
N ILE A 50 4.06 -4.49 6.82
CA ILE A 50 3.31 -5.46 6.00
C ILE A 50 3.85 -5.47 4.56
N ARG A 51 4.04 -4.29 3.96
CA ARG A 51 4.61 -4.17 2.61
C ARG A 51 5.99 -4.85 2.51
N ASN A 52 6.85 -4.59 3.49
CA ASN A 52 8.18 -5.20 3.56
C ASN A 52 8.15 -6.73 3.71
N LEU A 53 7.06 -7.33 4.21
CA LEU A 53 6.91 -8.80 4.24
C LEU A 53 6.72 -9.33 2.81
N CYS A 54 5.82 -8.72 2.04
CA CYS A 54 5.51 -9.16 0.68
C CYS A 54 6.64 -8.86 -0.34
N GLU A 55 7.43 -7.81 -0.12
CA GLU A 55 8.53 -7.47 -1.02
C GLU A 55 9.72 -8.44 -0.94
N LYS A 56 9.83 -9.21 0.15
CA LYS A 56 10.93 -10.18 0.32
C LYS A 56 10.79 -11.40 -0.58
N THR A 57 9.57 -11.87 -0.86
CA THR A 57 9.41 -13.19 -1.48
C THR A 57 9.45 -13.20 -3.02
N ARG A 58 9.38 -12.02 -3.67
CA ARG A 58 9.57 -11.76 -5.13
C ARG A 58 9.27 -12.91 -6.13
N PRO A 59 8.09 -13.53 -6.15
CA PRO A 59 7.70 -14.39 -7.27
C PRO A 59 7.28 -13.61 -8.53
N GLY A 60 7.22 -12.27 -8.44
CA GLY A 60 6.83 -11.33 -9.50
C GLY A 60 6.69 -9.90 -8.98
N ASP A 61 6.00 -9.04 -9.73
CA ASP A 61 5.73 -7.65 -9.33
C ASP A 61 4.54 -7.60 -8.39
N LEU A 62 4.72 -7.01 -7.21
CA LEU A 62 3.68 -6.93 -6.19
C LEU A 62 2.55 -6.00 -6.66
N GLN A 63 1.34 -6.52 -6.74
CA GLN A 63 0.18 -5.82 -7.29
C GLN A 63 -0.76 -5.34 -6.18
N GLU A 64 -1.00 -6.20 -5.19
CA GLU A 64 -1.94 -5.95 -4.09
C GLU A 64 -1.53 -6.73 -2.84
N ILE A 65 -1.79 -6.14 -1.68
CA ILE A 65 -1.62 -6.79 -0.38
C ILE A 65 -2.98 -6.82 0.32
N THR A 66 -3.42 -7.99 0.73
CA THR A 66 -4.65 -8.15 1.53
C THR A 66 -4.29 -8.67 2.90
N VAL A 67 -4.55 -7.87 3.93
CA VAL A 67 -4.33 -8.22 5.32
C VAL A 67 -5.61 -8.84 5.88
N SER A 68 -5.46 -9.96 6.56
CA SER A 68 -6.54 -10.62 7.33
C SER A 68 -6.15 -10.60 8.80
N PRO A 69 -6.45 -9.50 9.52
CA PRO A 69 -5.92 -9.28 10.87
C PRO A 69 -6.32 -10.39 11.84
N ARG A 70 -7.59 -10.84 11.79
CA ARG A 70 -8.12 -11.89 12.67
C ARG A 70 -7.43 -13.25 12.48
N GLU A 71 -6.96 -13.51 11.28
CA GLU A 71 -6.23 -14.74 10.94
C GLU A 71 -4.72 -14.57 11.09
N CYS A 72 -4.25 -13.39 11.48
CA CYS A 72 -2.84 -13.05 11.53
C CYS A 72 -2.08 -13.41 10.25
N LYS A 73 -2.71 -13.14 9.10
CA LYS A 73 -2.18 -13.48 7.78
C LYS A 73 -2.21 -12.29 6.83
N VAL A 74 -1.29 -12.32 5.88
CA VAL A 74 -1.23 -11.41 4.74
C VAL A 74 -1.19 -12.24 3.48
N THR A 75 -2.07 -11.91 2.54
CA THR A 75 -2.02 -12.44 1.17
C THR A 75 -1.36 -11.40 0.28
N CYS A 76 -0.19 -11.76 -0.26
CA CYS A 76 0.55 -10.97 -1.23
C CYS A 76 0.18 -11.45 -2.63
N THR A 77 -0.36 -10.56 -3.46
CA THR A 77 -0.77 -10.86 -4.84
C THR A 77 0.23 -10.26 -5.80
N TYR A 78 0.79 -11.10 -6.67
CA TYR A 78 1.84 -10.74 -7.61
C TYR A 78 1.38 -10.94 -9.05
N ARG A 79 1.80 -10.01 -9.90
CA ARG A 79 1.77 -10.15 -11.35
C ARG A 79 3.03 -10.88 -11.81
N PRO A 80 2.92 -11.85 -12.74
CA PRO A 80 4.07 -12.55 -13.26
C PRO A 80 4.98 -11.57 -14.02
N GLN A 81 6.29 -11.65 -13.79
CA GLN A 81 7.28 -10.81 -14.50
C GLN A 81 7.44 -11.20 -15.97
N SER A 82 7.08 -12.43 -16.33
CA SER A 82 7.17 -12.95 -17.70
C SER A 82 6.00 -13.89 -17.98
N GLY A 83 5.46 -13.82 -19.19
CA GLY A 83 4.26 -14.53 -19.62
C GLY A 83 3.04 -13.61 -19.82
N SER A 84 1.95 -14.18 -20.32
CA SER A 84 0.70 -13.43 -20.48
C SER A 84 0.00 -13.22 -19.14
N ASP A 85 -0.55 -12.02 -18.93
CA ASP A 85 -1.38 -11.71 -17.77
C ASP A 85 -2.69 -12.49 -17.75
N ILE A 86 -3.10 -13.00 -18.90
CA ILE A 86 -4.32 -13.76 -19.10
C ILE A 86 -3.91 -15.14 -19.57
N VAL A 87 -4.37 -16.16 -18.86
CA VAL A 87 -4.21 -17.58 -19.19
C VAL A 87 -5.59 -18.20 -19.35
N ILE A 88 -5.74 -19.07 -20.35
CA ILE A 88 -6.99 -19.81 -20.53
C ILE A 88 -6.99 -20.98 -19.56
N LYS A 89 -7.95 -21.03 -18.65
CA LYS A 89 -8.16 -22.15 -17.74
C LYS A 89 -9.62 -22.59 -17.86
N ASN A 90 -9.85 -23.85 -18.23
CA ASN A 90 -11.18 -24.39 -18.50
C ASN A 90 -11.95 -23.53 -19.54
N ASP A 91 -11.30 -23.21 -20.67
CA ASP A 91 -11.85 -22.40 -21.77
C ASP A 91 -12.25 -20.95 -21.41
N LEU A 92 -11.88 -20.48 -20.21
CA LEU A 92 -12.14 -19.12 -19.75
C LEU A 92 -10.84 -18.32 -19.61
N PRO A 93 -10.78 -17.05 -20.06
CA PRO A 93 -9.65 -16.18 -19.81
C PRO A 93 -9.60 -15.75 -18.34
N VAL A 94 -8.56 -16.16 -17.62
CA VAL A 94 -8.35 -15.85 -16.20
C VAL A 94 -7.04 -15.09 -16.02
N ARG A 95 -7.01 -14.14 -15.07
CA ARG A 95 -5.78 -13.44 -14.72
C ARG A 95 -4.77 -14.39 -14.09
N ASN A 96 -3.56 -14.44 -14.63
CA ASN A 96 -2.45 -15.24 -14.13
C ASN A 96 -1.81 -14.58 -12.90
N LEU A 97 -2.53 -14.53 -11.78
CA LEU A 97 -2.03 -13.92 -10.54
C LEU A 97 -1.42 -15.00 -9.63
N LYS A 98 -0.21 -14.73 -9.13
CA LYS A 98 0.40 -15.55 -8.08
C LYS A 98 0.02 -14.99 -6.72
N HIS A 99 -0.34 -15.87 -5.79
CA HIS A 99 -0.71 -15.48 -4.44
C HIS A 99 0.20 -16.20 -3.46
N GLU A 100 0.65 -15.48 -2.45
CA GLU A 100 1.44 -16.03 -1.35
C GLU A 100 0.82 -15.61 -0.03
N GLN A 101 0.68 -16.55 0.89
CA GLN A 101 0.23 -16.25 2.24
C GLN A 101 1.41 -16.24 3.19
N VAL A 102 1.55 -15.15 3.94
CA VAL A 102 2.60 -14.93 4.94
C VAL A 102 1.95 -14.67 6.28
N THR A 103 2.48 -15.28 7.33
CA THR A 103 2.03 -15.04 8.70
C THR A 103 2.49 -13.65 9.17
N LEU A 104 1.59 -12.91 9.82
CA LEU A 104 1.93 -11.65 10.46
C LEU A 104 2.93 -11.89 11.60
N PRO A 105 3.93 -11.02 11.78
CA PRO A 105 4.90 -11.16 12.84
C PRO A 105 4.24 -11.03 14.22
N GLU A 106 4.82 -11.72 15.20
CA GLU A 106 4.40 -11.67 16.59
C GLU A 106 4.28 -10.22 17.10
N GLY A 107 3.21 -9.97 17.87
CA GLY A 107 2.90 -8.66 18.43
C GLY A 107 2.13 -7.72 17.50
N MET A 108 1.91 -8.07 16.23
CA MET A 108 1.04 -7.28 15.34
C MET A 108 -0.40 -7.22 15.85
N PRO A 109 -1.06 -6.06 15.78
CA PRO A 109 -2.45 -5.95 16.20
C PRO A 109 -3.38 -6.71 15.25
N CYS A 110 -4.27 -7.53 15.81
CA CYS A 110 -5.24 -8.32 15.04
C CYS A 110 -6.71 -7.91 15.26
N ALA A 111 -7.10 -7.53 16.49
CA ALA A 111 -8.43 -6.98 16.79
C ALA A 111 -8.46 -6.42 18.22
N LEU A 112 -9.08 -5.25 18.47
CA LEU A 112 -9.41 -4.75 19.83
C LEU A 112 -8.30 -4.95 20.89
N GLY A 113 -7.05 -4.61 20.56
CA GLY A 113 -5.90 -4.77 21.48
C GLY A 113 -5.29 -6.18 21.55
N ALA A 114 -5.92 -7.18 20.92
CA ALA A 114 -5.36 -8.51 20.69
C ALA A 114 -4.16 -8.45 19.75
N LYS A 115 -3.25 -9.42 19.93
CA LYS A 115 -1.98 -9.49 19.20
C LYS A 115 -1.80 -10.84 18.54
N CYS A 116 -1.12 -10.85 17.40
CA CYS A 116 -0.68 -12.08 16.76
C CYS A 116 0.42 -12.76 17.57
N ASP A 117 0.34 -14.08 17.70
CA ASP A 117 1.44 -14.91 18.21
C ASP A 117 2.40 -15.34 17.08
N GLY A 118 3.50 -16.00 17.43
CA GLY A 118 4.46 -16.54 16.46
C GLY A 118 3.93 -17.72 15.61
N LYS A 119 2.74 -18.25 15.91
CA LYS A 119 2.11 -19.37 15.18
C LYS A 119 1.05 -18.88 14.18
N GLY A 120 0.72 -17.58 14.19
CA GLY A 120 -0.31 -17.00 13.33
C GLY A 120 -1.71 -17.07 13.91
N ALA A 121 -1.84 -17.13 15.24
CA ALA A 121 -3.11 -16.99 15.94
C ALA A 121 -3.27 -15.58 16.52
N CYS A 122 -4.49 -15.03 16.47
CA CYS A 122 -4.83 -13.78 17.14
C CYS A 122 -5.20 -14.08 18.60
N ILE A 123 -4.41 -13.58 19.55
CA ILE A 123 -4.56 -13.83 20.99
C ILE A 123 -5.15 -12.62 21.69
N CYS A 124 -6.33 -12.80 22.28
CA CYS A 124 -6.97 -11.83 23.16
C CYS A 124 -6.88 -12.32 24.61
N GLU A 125 -5.93 -11.79 25.37
CA GLU A 125 -5.73 -12.19 26.78
C GLU A 125 -6.97 -11.92 27.64
N SER A 126 -7.71 -10.85 27.36
CA SER A 126 -8.95 -10.53 28.06
C SER A 126 -10.04 -11.59 27.87
N CYS A 127 -10.05 -12.32 26.74
CA CYS A 127 -11.00 -13.40 26.49
C CYS A 127 -10.55 -14.76 27.06
N ASN A 128 -9.24 -14.94 27.30
CA ASN A 128 -8.69 -16.20 27.79
C ASN A 128 -8.74 -16.35 29.32
N ASN A 129 -8.89 -15.25 30.05
CA ASN A 129 -8.91 -15.20 31.51
C ASN A 129 -10.33 -15.00 32.07
N MET A 130 -11.35 -15.49 31.36
CA MET A 130 -12.77 -15.39 31.76
C MET A 130 -13.23 -16.65 32.49
#